data_AF-A0AAQ4E4N9-F1
#
_entry.id   AF-A0AAQ4E4N9-F1
#
_cell.length_a   1.000
_cell.length_b   1.000
_cell.length_c   1.000
_cell.angle_alpha   90.00
_cell.angle_beta   90.00
_cell.angle_gamma   90.00
#
_symmetry.space_group_name_H-M   'P 1'
#
loop_
_entity.id
_entity.type
_entity.pdbx_description
1 polymer ?
#
loop_
_entity_poly.entity_id
_entity_poly.type
_entity_poly.pdbx_seq_one_letter_code
_entity_poly.pdbx_strand_id
1 'polypeptide(L)'
;MLLFKDKISGDEMFTDSSKYKLVDECIFEVECQHVTRKQGEIQLDGANPSAEELDEGTDESVESGLDLVLNMRLVETCFTKADYKNYLKTYTKALQEKWKEEGKSAEEIEDAKAKLTAAVKKVLPKLDDYQFFLG
;
A
#
# COMPACT_ATOMS: atom_id res chain seq x y z
N MET A 1 16.74 5.69 -3.80
CA MET A 1 15.33 5.34 -3.64
C MET A 1 15.27 4.05 -2.85
N LEU A 2 14.79 4.12 -1.62
CA LEU A 2 14.45 3.00 -0.76
C LEU A 2 13.03 2.54 -1.09
N LEU A 3 12.85 1.23 -1.08
CA LEU A 3 11.59 0.57 -1.41
C LEU A 3 11.12 -0.20 -0.19
N PHE A 4 9.95 0.17 0.32
CA PHE A 4 9.35 -0.45 1.48
C PHE A 4 8.53 -1.64 1.02
N LYS A 5 9.00 -2.83 1.38
CA LYS A 5 8.36 -4.11 1.04
C LYS A 5 7.73 -4.74 2.26
N ASP A 6 6.57 -5.35 2.09
CA ASP A 6 5.99 -6.18 3.12
C ASP A 6 6.89 -7.41 3.37
N LYS A 7 7.12 -7.73 4.64
CA LYS A 7 8.07 -8.77 5.03
C LYS A 7 7.53 -10.18 4.74
N ILE A 8 6.21 -10.33 4.66
CA ILE A 8 5.54 -11.62 4.55
C ILE A 8 5.33 -11.99 3.09
N SER A 9 4.72 -11.09 2.31
CA SER A 9 4.39 -11.27 0.90
C SER A 9 5.55 -10.89 -0.03
N GLY A 10 6.35 -9.89 0.35
CA GLY A 10 7.38 -9.29 -0.51
C GLY A 10 6.84 -8.18 -1.41
N ASP A 11 5.55 -7.85 -1.31
CA ASP A 11 4.91 -6.83 -2.13
C ASP A 11 5.39 -5.42 -1.81
N GLU A 12 5.37 -4.57 -2.83
CA GLU A 12 5.89 -3.21 -2.78
C GLU A 12 4.80 -2.25 -2.29
N MET A 13 5.02 -1.63 -1.13
CA MET A 13 4.00 -0.82 -0.47
C MET A 13 4.14 0.67 -0.76
N PHE A 14 5.35 1.21 -0.64
CA PHE A 14 5.67 2.60 -0.95
C PHE A 14 7.19 2.79 -1.06
N THR A 15 7.62 4.02 -1.39
CA THR A 15 9.03 4.36 -1.60
C THR A 15 9.39 5.60 -0.79
N ASP A 16 10.69 5.84 -0.55
CA ASP A 16 11.14 7.06 0.17
C ASP A 16 10.90 8.37 -0.59
N SER A 17 10.48 8.29 -1.84
CA SER A 17 10.00 9.45 -2.62
C SER A 17 8.69 10.02 -2.08
N SER A 18 7.89 9.20 -1.38
CA SER A 18 6.65 9.63 -0.73
C SER A 18 6.97 10.30 0.60
N LYS A 19 6.17 11.29 1.02
CA LYS A 19 6.29 11.87 2.36
C LYS A 19 5.67 10.91 3.37
N TYR A 20 6.45 10.45 4.35
CA TYR A 20 5.96 9.54 5.39
C TYR A 20 6.48 9.91 6.77
N LYS A 21 5.76 9.50 7.81
CA LYS A 21 6.16 9.62 9.21
C LYS A 21 5.88 8.30 9.95
N LEU A 22 6.75 7.97 10.90
CA LEU A 22 6.57 6.82 11.77
C LEU A 22 5.76 7.25 13.00
N VAL A 23 4.58 6.68 13.17
CA VAL A 23 3.65 6.94 14.27
C VAL A 23 3.59 5.71 15.17
N ASP A 24 3.56 5.95 16.48
CA ASP A 24 3.55 4.89 17.51
C ASP A 24 4.68 3.85 17.35
N GLU A 25 5.78 4.23 16.69
CA GLU A 25 6.93 3.37 16.39
C GLU A 25 6.60 2.08 15.61
N CYS A 26 5.39 1.98 15.03
CA CYS A 26 4.93 0.76 14.35
C CYS A 26 4.05 0.99 13.12
N ILE A 27 3.52 2.20 12.89
CA ILE A 27 2.71 2.53 11.72
C ILE A 27 3.41 3.61 10.90
N PHE A 28 3.57 3.38 9.60
CA PHE A 28 3.94 4.43 8.67
C PHE A 28 2.67 5.14 8.17
N GLU A 29 2.55 6.45 8.43
CA GLU A 29 1.56 7.30 7.79
C GLU A 29 2.20 7.94 6.56
N VAL A 30 1.66 7.65 5.38
CA VAL A 30 2.17 8.12 4.08
C VAL A 30 1.18 9.12 3.48
N GLU A 31 1.65 10.30 3.10
CA GLU A 31 0.84 11.31 2.41
C GLU A 31 0.63 10.90 0.95
N CYS A 32 -0.64 10.82 0.55
CA CYS A 32 -1.05 10.49 -0.82
C CYS A 32 -1.85 11.64 -1.43
N GLN A 33 -1.79 11.79 -2.75
CA GLN A 33 -2.58 12.74 -3.51
C GLN A 33 -3.58 12.00 -4.39
N HIS A 34 -4.81 12.48 -4.47
CA HIS A 34 -5.77 11.98 -5.45
C HIS A 34 -5.42 12.52 -6.83
N VAL A 35 -5.14 11.64 -7.78
CA VAL A 35 -4.72 11.99 -9.14
C VAL A 35 -5.61 11.29 -10.17
N THR A 36 -5.73 11.92 -11.32
CA THR A 36 -6.39 11.34 -12.50
C THR A 36 -5.35 11.28 -13.63
N ARG A 37 -5.12 10.09 -14.15
CA ARG A 37 -4.18 9.81 -15.23
C ARG A 37 -4.97 9.41 -16.47
N LYS A 38 -4.70 10.06 -17.59
CA LYS A 38 -5.20 9.62 -18.89
C LYS A 38 -4.14 8.73 -19.52
N GLN A 39 -4.43 7.44 -19.74
CA GLN A 39 -3.59 6.63 -20.62
C GLN A 39 -3.72 7.18 -22.05
N GLY A 40 -2.67 7.83 -22.56
CA GLY A 40 -2.64 8.39 -23.91
C GLY A 40 -1.98 9.76 -24.04
N GLU A 41 -1.88 10.54 -22.96
CA GLU A 41 -1.10 11.79 -22.94
C GLU A 41 0.35 11.54 -22.52
N ILE A 42 1.03 10.64 -23.21
CA ILE A 42 2.49 10.76 -23.33
C ILE A 42 2.69 11.64 -24.55
N GLN A 43 2.73 12.96 -24.35
CA GLN A 43 3.35 13.84 -25.35
C GLN A 43 4.83 13.47 -25.40
N LEU A 44 5.15 12.45 -26.19
CA LEU A 44 6.49 12.23 -26.71
C LEU A 44 6.80 13.45 -27.58
N ASP A 45 7.56 14.39 -27.02
CA ASP A 45 8.13 15.55 -27.71
C ASP A 45 9.01 15.02 -28.87
N GLY A 46 8.39 14.74 -30.02
CA GLY A 46 9.07 14.14 -31.18
C GLY A 46 8.31 13.06 -31.97
N ALA A 47 7.06 12.70 -31.65
CA ALA A 47 6.29 11.78 -32.50
C ALA A 47 5.87 12.46 -33.83
N ASN A 48 6.55 12.03 -34.91
CA ASN A 48 6.40 12.50 -36.28
C ASN A 48 4.94 12.40 -36.79
N PRO A 49 4.29 13.50 -37.21
CA PRO A 49 2.92 13.48 -37.70
C PRO A 49 2.90 13.12 -39.19
N SER A 50 2.81 11.84 -39.53
CA SER A 50 2.48 11.46 -40.90
C SER A 50 1.73 10.13 -40.97
N ALA A 51 0.56 10.23 -41.62
CA ALA A 51 -0.17 9.19 -42.36
C ALA A 51 -1.29 8.41 -41.63
N GLU A 52 -2.52 8.89 -41.91
CA GLU A 52 -3.67 8.15 -42.45
C GLU A 52 -4.59 7.31 -41.54
N GLU A 53 -5.83 7.82 -41.46
CA GLU A 53 -7.15 7.16 -41.43
C GLU A 53 -7.50 6.07 -40.39
N LEU A 54 -8.44 6.48 -39.52
CA LEU A 54 -9.66 5.79 -39.08
C LEU A 54 -9.53 4.33 -38.59
N ASP A 55 -9.64 4.15 -37.28
CA ASP A 55 -10.47 3.07 -36.72
C ASP A 55 -11.02 3.43 -35.33
N GLU A 56 -12.23 2.95 -35.09
CA GLU A 56 -13.15 3.23 -33.99
C GLU A 56 -12.63 2.86 -32.59
N GLY A 57 -12.96 3.68 -31.59
CA GLY A 57 -13.14 3.24 -30.21
C GLY A 57 -11.87 2.89 -29.42
N THR A 58 -10.98 3.85 -29.17
CA THR A 58 -10.05 3.70 -28.04
C THR A 58 -10.72 4.25 -26.80
N ASP A 59 -11.23 3.34 -25.95
CA ASP A 59 -11.77 3.66 -24.63
C ASP A 59 -10.68 4.43 -23.85
N GLU A 60 -10.86 5.76 -23.72
CA GLU A 60 -9.97 6.63 -22.95
C GLU A 60 -9.91 6.08 -21.52
N SER A 61 -8.88 5.28 -21.24
CA SER A 61 -8.69 4.65 -19.94
C SER A 61 -8.19 5.70 -18.97
N VAL A 62 -9.14 6.44 -18.40
CA VAL A 62 -8.93 7.42 -17.34
C VAL A 62 -8.85 6.67 -16.01
N GLU A 63 -7.64 6.54 -15.47
CA GLU A 63 -7.43 5.92 -14.17
C GLU A 63 -7.35 7.01 -13.10
N SER A 64 -8.29 7.00 -12.17
CA SER A 64 -8.31 7.96 -11.04
C SER A 64 -8.16 7.22 -9.73
N GLY A 65 -7.37 7.76 -8.82
CA GLY A 65 -7.12 7.16 -7.51
C GLY A 65 -6.01 7.86 -6.74
N LEU A 66 -5.63 7.28 -5.60
CA LEU A 66 -4.48 7.76 -4.84
C LEU A 66 -3.20 7.46 -5.60
N ASP A 67 -2.32 8.45 -5.77
CA ASP A 67 -1.08 8.30 -6.54
C ASP A 67 -0.25 7.10 -6.06
N LEU A 68 -0.20 6.87 -4.74
CA LEU A 68 0.51 5.74 -4.15
C LEU A 68 -0.08 4.40 -4.59
N VAL A 69 -1.41 4.27 -4.51
CA VAL A 69 -2.14 3.06 -4.91
C VAL A 69 -1.91 2.77 -6.39
N LEU A 70 -2.00 3.79 -7.24
CA LEU A 70 -1.77 3.64 -8.68
C LEU A 70 -0.30 3.31 -9.00
N ASN A 71 0.64 3.92 -8.30
CA ASN A 71 2.08 3.71 -8.50
C ASN A 71 2.52 2.30 -8.13
N MET A 72 2.01 1.80 -7.00
CA MET A 72 2.35 0.47 -6.45
C MET A 72 1.38 -0.62 -6.92
N ARG A 73 0.37 -0.26 -7.72
CA ARG A 73 -0.67 -1.15 -8.26
C ARG A 73 -1.43 -1.91 -7.17
N LEU A 74 -1.67 -1.26 -6.04
CA LEU A 74 -2.42 -1.86 -4.94
C LEU A 74 -3.89 -2.02 -5.34
N VAL A 75 -4.49 -3.14 -4.93
CA VAL A 75 -5.88 -3.50 -5.23
C VAL A 75 -6.75 -3.26 -4.01
N GLU A 76 -7.86 -2.54 -4.20
CA GLU A 76 -8.83 -2.31 -3.13
C GLU A 76 -9.48 -3.63 -2.69
N THR A 77 -9.64 -3.80 -1.38
CA THR A 77 -10.32 -4.93 -0.76
C THR A 77 -11.28 -4.44 0.32
N CYS A 78 -12.16 -5.31 0.77
CA CYS A 78 -13.07 -5.03 1.87
C CYS A 78 -12.84 -6.02 3.02
N PHE A 79 -12.89 -5.50 4.25
CA PHE A 79 -12.85 -6.33 5.45
C PHE A 79 -14.04 -6.01 6.34
N THR A 80 -14.69 -7.04 6.87
CA THR A 80 -15.49 -6.82 8.08
C THR A 80 -14.55 -6.67 9.29
N LYS A 81 -15.06 -6.11 10.39
CA LYS A 81 -14.32 -6.02 11.64
C LYS A 81 -13.88 -7.38 12.20
N ALA A 82 -14.60 -8.45 11.89
CA ALA A 82 -14.21 -9.80 12.27
C ALA A 82 -13.06 -10.32 11.39
N ASP A 83 -13.17 -10.12 10.08
CA ASP A 83 -12.15 -10.54 9.11
C ASP A 83 -10.83 -9.80 9.34
N TYR A 84 -10.87 -8.49 9.56
CA TYR A 84 -9.69 -7.70 9.85
C TYR A 84 -8.96 -8.16 11.11
N LYS A 85 -9.71 -8.50 12.19
CA LYS A 85 -9.11 -9.06 13.42
C LYS A 85 -8.46 -10.41 13.18
N ASN A 86 -9.10 -11.27 12.38
CA ASN A 86 -8.54 -12.58 12.03
C ASN A 86 -7.28 -12.42 11.15
N TYR A 87 -7.33 -11.53 10.16
CA TYR A 87 -6.21 -11.20 9.29
C TYR A 87 -5.01 -10.70 10.10
N LEU A 88 -5.20 -9.71 10.97
CA LEU A 88 -4.15 -9.20 11.86
C LEU A 88 -3.55 -10.29 12.76
N LYS A 89 -4.38 -11.20 13.29
CA LYS A 89 -3.90 -12.31 14.12
C LYS A 89 -3.00 -13.26 13.33
N THR A 90 -3.37 -13.60 12.10
CA THR A 90 -2.55 -14.46 11.23
C THR A 90 -1.27 -13.74 10.80
N TYR A 91 -1.38 -12.48 10.39
CA TYR A 91 -0.25 -11.64 9.99
C TYR A 91 0.78 -11.47 11.12
N THR A 92 0.34 -11.14 12.33
CA THR A 92 1.24 -10.96 13.49
C THR A 92 1.96 -12.26 13.87
N LYS A 93 1.34 -13.43 13.63
CA LYS A 93 2.02 -14.73 13.84
C LYS A 93 3.12 -14.93 12.80
N ALA A 94 2.82 -14.74 11.52
CA ALA A 94 3.81 -14.87 10.45
C ALA A 94 4.99 -13.90 10.64
N LEU A 95 4.71 -12.67 11.09
CA LEU A 95 5.73 -11.66 11.39
C LEU A 95 6.64 -12.06 12.55
N GLN A 96 6.08 -12.65 13.61
CA GLN A 96 6.88 -13.20 14.71
C GLN A 96 7.79 -14.34 14.26
N GLU A 97 7.30 -15.22 13.38
CA GLU A 97 8.12 -16.29 12.81
C GLU A 97 9.29 -15.70 12.00
N LYS A 98 9.02 -14.72 11.13
CA LYS A 98 10.06 -14.00 10.38
C LYS A 98 11.09 -13.34 11.28
N TRP A 99 10.66 -12.65 12.35
CA TRP A 99 11.60 -12.01 13.28
C TRP A 99 12.48 -13.01 14.03
N LYS A 100 11.96 -14.21 14.34
CA LYS A 100 12.77 -15.29 14.93
C LYS A 100 13.79 -15.83 13.93
N GLU A 101 13.40 -16.00 12.66
CA GLU A 101 14.32 -16.41 11.58
C GLU A 101 15.47 -15.40 11.42
N GLU A 102 15.20 -14.11 11.64
CA GLU A 102 16.20 -13.02 11.57
C GLU A 102 17.04 -12.88 12.85
N GLY A 103 16.80 -13.70 13.87
CA GLY A 103 17.57 -13.68 15.12
C GLY A 103 17.23 -12.53 16.06
N LYS A 104 16.05 -11.92 15.94
CA LYS A 104 15.59 -10.93 16.95
C LYS A 104 15.40 -11.58 18.31
N SER A 105 15.73 -10.84 19.35
CA SER A 105 15.59 -11.29 20.73
C SER A 105 14.12 -11.43 21.10
N ALA A 106 13.81 -12.32 22.06
CA ALA A 106 12.44 -12.48 22.55
C ALA A 106 11.85 -11.18 23.13
N GLU A 107 12.69 -10.36 23.77
CA GLU A 107 12.30 -9.06 24.32
C GLU A 107 11.90 -8.06 23.23
N GLU A 108 12.65 -8.00 22.12
CA GLU A 108 12.34 -7.12 20.98
C GLU A 108 11.02 -7.53 20.30
N ILE A 109 10.77 -8.84 20.21
CA ILE A 109 9.53 -9.37 19.63
C ILE A 109 8.32 -9.04 20.53
N GLU A 110 8.45 -9.16 21.85
CA GLU A 110 7.37 -8.81 22.77
C GLU A 110 7.12 -7.28 22.81
N ASP A 111 8.16 -6.43 22.75
CA ASP A 111 7.99 -4.97 22.62
C ASP A 111 7.22 -4.60 21.34
N ALA A 112 7.64 -5.15 20.19
CA ALA A 112 7.00 -4.90 18.91
C ALA A 112 5.52 -5.34 18.91
N LYS A 113 5.22 -6.48 19.54
CA LYS A 113 3.85 -6.99 19.69
C LYS A 113 3.01 -6.11 20.60
N ALA A 114 3.58 -5.54 21.66
CA ALA A 114 2.89 -4.60 22.53
C ALA A 114 2.52 -3.31 21.77
N LYS A 115 3.47 -2.76 21.00
CA LYS A 115 3.26 -1.59 20.12
C LYS A 115 2.17 -1.85 19.07
N LEU A 116 2.25 -2.98 18.36
CA LEU A 116 1.20 -3.39 17.41
C LEU A 116 -0.17 -3.50 18.06
N THR A 117 -0.25 -4.11 19.25
CA THR A 117 -1.51 -4.26 19.99
C THR A 117 -2.09 -2.89 20.37
N ALA A 118 -1.26 -1.94 20.79
CA ALA A 118 -1.69 -0.58 21.10
C ALA A 118 -2.20 0.15 19.85
N ALA A 119 -1.52 -0.01 18.72
CA ALA A 119 -1.89 0.61 17.45
C ALA A 119 -3.21 0.05 16.91
N VAL A 120 -3.40 -1.27 16.93
CA VAL A 120 -4.65 -1.93 16.50
C VAL A 120 -5.85 -1.45 17.31
N LYS A 121 -5.70 -1.15 18.61
CA LYS A 121 -6.77 -0.59 19.44
C LYS A 121 -7.22 0.80 18.98
N LYS A 122 -6.35 1.58 18.33
CA LYS A 122 -6.68 2.90 17.76
C LYS A 122 -7.34 2.79 16.39
N VAL A 123 -6.97 1.77 15.61
CA VAL A 123 -7.49 1.53 14.24
C VAL A 123 -8.87 0.86 14.26
N LEU A 124 -9.07 -0.18 15.07
CA LEU A 124 -10.32 -0.95 15.14
C LEU A 124 -11.63 -0.16 15.34
N PRO A 125 -11.68 0.94 16.12
CA PRO A 125 -12.91 1.73 16.25
C PRO A 125 -13.25 2.57 15.03
N LYS A 126 -12.27 2.83 14.14
CA LYS A 126 -12.41 3.65 12.94
C LYS A 126 -12.34 2.83 11.65
N LEU A 127 -12.56 1.52 11.75
CA LEU A 127 -12.39 0.61 10.61
C LEU A 127 -13.29 1.01 9.42
N ASP A 128 -14.50 1.48 9.73
CA ASP A 128 -15.48 1.93 8.75
C ASP A 128 -15.09 3.25 8.04
N ASP A 129 -14.11 3.99 8.59
CA ASP A 129 -13.57 5.22 7.99
C ASP A 129 -12.37 4.94 7.05
N TYR A 130 -11.91 3.69 6.97
CA TYR A 130 -10.74 3.30 6.19
C TYR A 130 -11.11 2.50 4.94
N GLN A 131 -10.37 2.74 3.87
CA GLN A 131 -10.31 1.87 2.70
C GLN A 131 -9.09 0.95 2.82
N PHE A 132 -9.22 -0.29 2.35
CA PHE A 132 -8.17 -1.29 2.44
C PHE A 132 -7.63 -1.59 1.06
N PHE A 133 -6.31 -1.69 0.96
CA PHE A 133 -5.61 -2.03 -0.27
C PHE A 133 -4.60 -3.13 0.02
N LEU A 134 -4.40 -4.03 -0.94
CA LEU A 134 -3.42 -5.12 -0.90
C LEU A 134 -2.48 -5.03 -2.10
N GLY A 135 -1.23 -5.43 -1.91
CA GLY A 135 -0.25 -5.59 -2.99
C GLY A 135 -0.44 -6.89 -3.76
#